data_AF-A0A9D0Q3S3-F1
#
_entry.id   AF-A0A9D0Q3S3-F1
#
_cell.length_a   1.000
_cell.length_b   1.000
_cell.length_c   1.000
_cell.angle_alpha   90.00
_cell.angle_beta   90.00
_cell.angle_gamma   90.00
#
_symmetry.space_group_name_H-M   'P 1'
#
loop_
_entity.id
_entity.type
_entity.pdbx_description
1 polymer ?
#
loop_
_entity_poly.entity_id
_entity_poly.type
_entity_poly.pdbx_seq_one_letter_code
_entity_poly.pdbx_strand_id
1 'polypeptide(L)'
;MEVKVKTLKDMGGLAGDELALNIEVASPPPMMKVEELEEALQTNRQLLDGYYDGLLDHMRNDYIKQVPPWDLPYHSLLKNSVTARLMIDQLIPAINARGGRAKFTQLETKSAEKHIEILMGKADKTVKEEMGGKMIPMSTVIILIFLVACAVIGYLYLTNTNF
;
A
#
# COMPACT_ATOMS: atom_id res chain seq x y z
N MET A 1 20.94 -18.70 -12.32
CA MET A 1 20.64 -19.37 -11.03
C MET A 1 19.20 -19.05 -10.72
N GLU A 2 18.28 -20.03 -10.88
CA GLU A 2 16.85 -19.85 -10.60
C GLU A 2 16.64 -19.74 -9.10
N VAL A 3 16.04 -18.64 -8.62
CA VAL A 3 15.54 -18.55 -7.25
C VAL A 3 14.05 -18.85 -7.29
N LYS A 4 13.67 -20.12 -7.09
CA LYS A 4 12.26 -20.52 -6.92
C LYS A 4 11.82 -20.12 -5.51
N VAL A 5 11.07 -19.02 -5.39
CA VAL A 5 10.45 -18.62 -4.13
C VAL A 5 9.33 -19.61 -3.82
N LYS A 6 9.43 -20.27 -2.66
CA LYS A 6 8.47 -21.26 -2.17
C LYS A 6 7.11 -20.57 -1.95
N THR A 7 6.05 -21.28 -2.28
CA THR A 7 4.64 -20.84 -2.22
C THR A 7 4.23 -20.25 -0.88
N LEU A 8 3.51 -19.12 -0.92
CA LEU A 8 2.87 -18.37 0.18
C LEU A 8 1.72 -19.14 0.88
N LYS A 9 1.83 -20.46 1.02
CA LYS A 9 0.74 -21.36 1.46
C LYS A 9 0.55 -21.39 2.99
N ASP A 10 1.52 -20.89 3.77
CA ASP A 10 1.56 -21.08 5.23
C ASP A 10 1.10 -19.88 6.06
N MET A 11 0.60 -18.79 5.44
CA MET A 11 0.12 -17.61 6.17
C MET A 11 -1.40 -17.64 6.33
N GLY A 12 -1.83 -18.15 7.48
CA GLY A 12 -3.23 -18.36 7.83
C GLY A 12 -4.16 -17.18 7.54
N GLY A 13 -5.22 -17.48 6.80
CA GLY A 13 -6.55 -16.88 6.99
C GLY A 13 -7.05 -15.89 5.95
N LEU A 14 -6.22 -15.35 5.05
CA LEU A 14 -6.67 -14.46 3.98
C LEU A 14 -5.94 -14.83 2.69
N ALA A 15 -6.71 -15.29 1.69
CA ALA A 15 -6.26 -15.88 0.42
C ALA A 15 -5.69 -17.31 0.53
N GLY A 16 -6.60 -18.28 0.48
CA GLY A 16 -6.24 -19.68 0.26
C GLY A 16 -5.54 -19.87 -1.09
N ASP A 17 -4.45 -20.63 -1.06
CA ASP A 17 -3.85 -21.41 -2.16
C ASP A 17 -3.44 -20.75 -3.51
N GLU A 18 -3.76 -19.50 -3.82
CA GLU A 18 -3.60 -18.98 -5.21
C GLU A 18 -2.52 -17.89 -5.44
N LEU A 19 -1.80 -17.42 -4.43
CA LEU A 19 -0.71 -16.43 -4.63
C LEU A 19 0.66 -17.10 -4.89
N ALA A 20 0.69 -18.15 -5.70
CA ALA A 20 1.94 -18.70 -6.22
C ALA A 20 2.54 -17.77 -7.28
N LEU A 21 3.21 -16.70 -6.83
CA LEU A 21 3.87 -15.74 -7.71
C LEU A 21 5.15 -16.36 -8.30
N ASN A 22 5.07 -16.88 -9.54
CA ASN A 22 6.28 -17.24 -10.29
C ASN A 22 7.01 -15.95 -10.71
N ILE A 23 8.13 -15.67 -10.05
CA ILE A 23 8.93 -14.45 -10.24
C ILE A 23 10.34 -14.84 -10.65
N GLU A 24 10.74 -14.40 -11.82
CA GLU A 24 12.08 -14.61 -12.36
C GLU A 24 12.82 -13.27 -12.36
N VAL A 25 13.97 -13.23 -11.68
CA VAL A 25 14.83 -12.05 -11.63
C VAL A 25 16.19 -12.42 -12.21
N ALA A 26 16.52 -11.80 -13.33
CA ALA A 26 17.81 -11.97 -13.98
C ALA A 26 18.89 -11.18 -13.24
N SER A 27 20.05 -11.81 -13.03
CA SER A 27 21.19 -11.12 -12.43
C SER A 27 21.75 -10.04 -13.33
N PRO A 28 22.23 -8.91 -12.75
CA PRO A 28 22.78 -7.82 -13.53
C PRO A 28 24.01 -8.31 -14.34
N PRO A 29 24.17 -7.87 -15.60
CA PRO A 29 25.28 -8.31 -16.45
C PRO A 29 26.65 -8.08 -15.80
N PRO A 30 27.63 -9.00 -15.99
CA PRO A 30 28.95 -8.88 -15.35
C PRO A 30 29.67 -7.56 -15.65
N MET A 31 29.55 -7.06 -16.89
CA MET A 31 30.23 -5.88 -17.41
C MET A 31 29.50 -4.55 -17.16
N MET A 32 28.35 -4.57 -16.49
CA MET A 32 27.57 -3.37 -16.18
C MET A 32 28.37 -2.46 -15.22
N LYS A 33 28.37 -1.15 -15.52
CA LYS A 33 29.10 -0.16 -14.72
C LYS A 33 28.43 0.08 -13.37
N VAL A 34 29.20 0.58 -12.38
CA VAL A 34 28.67 0.84 -11.03
C VAL A 34 27.56 1.89 -11.08
N GLU A 35 27.73 2.93 -11.91
CA GLU A 35 26.76 4.01 -12.06
C GLU A 35 25.43 3.50 -12.61
N GLU A 36 25.47 2.60 -13.60
CA GLU A 36 24.28 1.96 -14.19
C GLU A 36 23.56 1.05 -13.18
N LEU A 37 24.31 0.37 -12.31
CA LEU A 37 23.75 -0.45 -11.24
C LEU A 37 23.10 0.40 -10.14
N GLU A 38 23.71 1.55 -9.81
CA GLU A 38 23.17 2.51 -8.85
C GLU A 38 21.89 3.17 -9.37
N GLU A 39 21.85 3.53 -10.67
CA GLU A 39 20.65 4.01 -11.33
C GLU A 39 19.54 2.93 -11.29
N ALA A 40 19.86 1.69 -11.66
CA ALA A 40 18.90 0.58 -11.59
C ALA A 40 18.39 0.35 -10.16
N LEU A 41 19.24 0.50 -9.15
CA LEU A 41 18.84 0.40 -7.74
C LEU A 41 17.85 1.51 -7.37
N GLN A 42 18.13 2.75 -7.79
CA GLN A 42 17.24 3.88 -7.56
C GLN A 42 15.90 3.69 -8.29
N THR A 43 15.90 3.24 -9.55
CA THR A 43 14.68 2.95 -10.30
C THR A 43 13.84 1.89 -9.61
N ASN A 44 14.43 0.80 -9.14
CA ASN A 44 13.68 -0.26 -8.46
C ASN A 44 13.05 0.23 -7.14
N ARG A 45 13.72 1.13 -6.40
CA ARG A 45 13.13 1.78 -5.22
C ARG A 45 11.93 2.66 -5.58
N GLN A 46 12.06 3.47 -6.63
CA GLN A 46 10.95 4.29 -7.12
C GLN A 46 9.77 3.44 -7.60
N LEU A 47 10.03 2.30 -8.24
CA LEU A 47 8.99 1.36 -8.63
C LEU A 47 8.26 0.77 -7.43
N LEU A 48 8.96 0.44 -6.34
CA LEU A 48 8.31 -0.02 -5.10
C LEU A 48 7.32 1.00 -4.55
N ASP A 49 7.69 2.28 -4.55
CA ASP A 49 6.80 3.36 -4.12
C ASP A 49 5.59 3.46 -5.07
N GLY A 50 5.81 3.43 -6.38
CA GLY A 50 4.73 3.47 -7.37
C GLY A 50 3.77 2.28 -7.29
N TYR A 51 4.27 1.07 -7.01
CA TYR A 51 3.40 -0.10 -6.79
C TYR A 51 2.60 0.00 -5.50
N TYR A 52 3.16 0.60 -4.45
CA TYR A 52 2.43 0.87 -3.22
C TYR A 52 1.31 1.91 -3.44
N ASP A 53 1.59 2.98 -4.18
CA ASP A 53 0.57 3.99 -4.51
C ASP A 53 -0.56 3.39 -5.36
N GLY A 54 -0.22 2.57 -6.37
CA GLY A 54 -1.22 1.84 -7.15
C GLY A 54 -2.06 0.87 -6.29
N LEU A 55 -1.43 0.21 -5.31
CA LEU A 55 -2.13 -0.66 -4.37
C LEU A 55 -3.12 0.13 -3.50
N LEU A 56 -2.71 1.30 -3.00
CA LEU A 56 -3.58 2.21 -2.25
C LEU A 56 -4.79 2.64 -3.08
N ASP A 57 -4.57 3.04 -4.34
CA ASP A 57 -5.66 3.48 -5.21
C ASP A 57 -6.66 2.36 -5.51
N HIS A 58 -6.19 1.14 -5.73
CA HIS A 58 -7.05 -0.03 -5.88
C HIS A 58 -7.84 -0.32 -4.61
N MET A 59 -7.17 -0.44 -3.46
CA MET A 59 -7.83 -0.72 -2.18
C MET A 59 -8.82 0.39 -1.79
N ARG A 60 -8.50 1.65 -2.08
CA ARG A 60 -9.40 2.79 -1.87
C ARG A 60 -10.67 2.63 -2.73
N ASN A 61 -10.51 2.33 -4.01
CA ASN A 61 -11.64 2.12 -4.91
C ASN A 61 -12.49 0.92 -4.51
N ASP A 62 -11.85 -0.18 -4.10
CA ASP A 62 -12.53 -1.40 -3.63
C ASP A 62 -13.33 -1.11 -2.34
N TYR A 63 -12.77 -0.32 -1.43
CA TYR A 63 -13.47 0.14 -0.22
C TYR A 63 -14.71 0.98 -0.57
N ILE A 64 -14.61 1.94 -1.51
CA ILE A 64 -15.76 2.77 -1.94
C ILE A 64 -16.85 1.90 -2.58
N LYS A 65 -16.44 0.99 -3.46
CA LYS A 65 -17.34 0.13 -4.24
C LYS A 65 -17.88 -1.06 -3.45
N GLN A 66 -17.42 -1.27 -2.22
CA GLN A 66 -17.75 -2.42 -1.39
C GLN A 66 -17.48 -3.74 -2.12
N VAL A 67 -16.37 -3.80 -2.85
CA VAL A 67 -15.96 -5.00 -3.59
C VAL A 67 -15.68 -6.11 -2.58
N PRO A 68 -16.17 -7.34 -2.82
CA PRO A 68 -15.89 -8.44 -1.92
C PRO A 68 -14.39 -8.77 -1.84
N PRO A 69 -13.87 -9.13 -0.66
CA PRO A 69 -12.43 -9.29 -0.40
C PRO A 69 -11.75 -10.46 -1.14
N TRP A 70 -12.53 -11.33 -1.80
CA TRP A 70 -12.00 -12.45 -2.58
C TRP A 70 -11.70 -12.09 -4.03
N ASP A 71 -12.14 -10.93 -4.51
CA ASP A 71 -11.72 -10.39 -5.81
C ASP A 71 -10.45 -9.54 -5.57
N LEU A 72 -9.28 -10.09 -5.90
CA LEU A 72 -7.98 -9.46 -5.66
C LEU A 72 -7.41 -8.88 -6.98
N PRO A 73 -7.89 -7.72 -7.46
CA PRO A 73 -7.43 -7.15 -8.74
C PRO A 73 -5.97 -6.67 -8.70
N TYR A 74 -5.34 -6.65 -7.51
CA TYR A 74 -4.00 -6.12 -7.27
C TYR A 74 -2.88 -7.17 -7.32
N HIS A 75 -3.16 -8.41 -7.77
CA HIS A 75 -2.15 -9.48 -7.89
C HIS A 75 -0.92 -9.07 -8.73
N SER A 76 -1.13 -8.32 -9.82
CA SER A 76 -0.05 -7.81 -10.68
C SER A 76 0.85 -6.81 -9.96
N LEU A 77 0.28 -5.93 -9.15
CA LEU A 77 1.02 -4.95 -8.34
C LEU A 77 1.88 -5.64 -7.28
N LEU A 78 1.33 -6.68 -6.63
CA LEU A 78 2.07 -7.49 -5.66
C LEU A 78 3.19 -8.29 -6.34
N LYS A 79 2.95 -8.84 -7.52
CA LYS A 79 4.00 -9.52 -8.31
C LYS A 79 5.16 -8.58 -8.65
N ASN A 80 4.82 -7.40 -9.14
CA ASN A 80 5.80 -6.42 -9.60
C ASN A 80 6.59 -5.83 -8.43
N SER A 81 5.96 -5.61 -7.28
CA SER A 81 6.65 -5.15 -6.07
C SER A 81 7.66 -6.19 -5.57
N VAL A 82 7.29 -7.46 -5.54
CA VAL A 82 8.23 -8.53 -5.18
C VAL A 82 9.38 -8.63 -6.17
N THR A 83 9.10 -8.49 -7.47
CA THR A 83 10.13 -8.51 -8.52
C THR A 83 11.15 -7.39 -8.32
N ALA A 84 10.68 -6.15 -8.12
CA ALA A 84 11.56 -5.01 -7.85
C ALA A 84 12.35 -5.20 -6.54
N ARG A 85 11.72 -5.75 -5.50
CA ARG A 85 12.37 -6.06 -4.22
C ARG A 85 13.50 -7.08 -4.38
N LEU A 86 13.27 -8.16 -5.12
CA LEU A 86 14.28 -9.18 -5.41
C LEU A 86 15.40 -8.63 -6.31
N MET A 87 15.09 -7.69 -7.21
CA MET A 87 16.11 -7.00 -7.99
C MET A 87 17.05 -6.18 -7.09
N ILE A 88 16.51 -5.50 -6.07
CA ILE A 88 17.31 -4.79 -5.06
C ILE A 88 18.26 -5.75 -4.32
N ASP A 89 17.80 -6.96 -3.99
CA ASP A 89 18.63 -8.00 -3.34
C ASP A 89 19.82 -8.43 -4.22
N GLN A 90 19.69 -8.36 -5.54
CA GLN A 90 20.76 -8.68 -6.47
C GLN A 90 21.67 -7.46 -6.75
N LEU A 91 21.10 -6.27 -6.85
CA LEU A 91 21.83 -5.04 -7.18
C LEU A 91 22.78 -4.61 -6.07
N ILE A 92 22.35 -4.64 -4.80
CA ILE A 92 23.19 -4.14 -3.69
C ILE A 92 24.51 -4.92 -3.57
N PRO A 93 24.52 -6.27 -3.53
CA PRO A 93 25.76 -7.04 -3.56
C PRO A 93 26.59 -6.78 -4.82
N ALA A 94 25.93 -6.64 -5.97
CA ALA A 94 26.61 -6.45 -7.26
C ALA A 94 27.30 -5.08 -7.37
N ILE A 95 26.73 -4.03 -6.77
CA ILE A 95 27.34 -2.70 -6.64
C ILE A 95 28.56 -2.78 -5.72
N ASN A 96 28.38 -3.39 -4.54
CA ASN A 96 29.42 -3.47 -3.52
C ASN A 96 30.62 -4.32 -3.99
N ALA A 97 30.37 -5.41 -4.73
CA ALA A 97 31.42 -6.24 -5.33
C ALA A 97 32.27 -5.49 -6.36
N ARG A 98 31.73 -4.43 -6.98
CA ARG A 98 32.40 -3.60 -7.99
C ARG A 98 32.99 -2.30 -7.42
N GLY A 99 33.05 -2.16 -6.09
CA GLY A 99 33.65 -1.01 -5.40
C GLY A 99 32.69 0.14 -5.10
N GLY A 100 31.40 0.00 -5.41
CA GLY A 100 30.36 0.94 -4.99
C GLY A 100 30.02 0.81 -3.49
N ARG A 101 29.12 1.68 -3.00
CA ARG A 101 28.72 1.73 -1.58
C ARG A 101 27.20 1.75 -1.41
N ALA A 102 26.53 0.71 -1.91
CA ALA A 102 25.10 0.54 -1.73
C ALA A 102 24.77 -0.12 -0.39
N LYS A 103 23.64 0.30 0.22
CA LYS A 103 23.11 -0.26 1.47
C LYS A 103 21.63 -0.57 1.34
N PHE A 104 21.21 -1.62 2.03
CA PHE A 104 19.80 -1.94 2.24
C PHE A 104 19.15 -0.90 3.15
N THR A 105 17.94 -0.47 2.82
CA THR A 105 17.06 0.26 3.73
C THR A 105 16.39 -0.70 4.74
N GLN A 106 15.81 -0.19 5.82
CA GLN A 106 15.19 -1.05 6.86
C GLN A 106 14.06 -1.96 6.35
N LEU A 107 13.36 -1.56 5.28
CA LEU A 107 12.32 -2.38 4.66
C LEU A 107 12.91 -3.42 3.71
N GLU A 108 14.06 -3.10 3.11
CA GLU A 108 14.80 -3.98 2.19
C GLU A 108 15.65 -5.03 2.93
N THR A 109 15.67 -5.08 4.26
CA THR A 109 16.33 -6.19 4.99
C THR A 109 15.38 -7.36 5.25
N LYS A 110 14.08 -7.16 4.99
CA LYS A 110 13.06 -8.18 5.22
C LYS A 110 12.93 -9.09 4.00
N SER A 111 12.44 -10.32 4.23
CA SER A 111 12.12 -11.26 3.15
C SER A 111 11.04 -10.68 2.23
N ALA A 112 11.02 -11.16 0.98
CA ALA A 112 10.00 -10.79 0.00
C ALA A 112 8.57 -11.07 0.49
N GLU A 113 8.36 -12.18 1.20
CA GLU A 113 7.04 -12.53 1.79
C GLU A 113 6.61 -11.47 2.82
N LYS A 114 7.52 -11.12 3.73
CA LYS A 114 7.27 -10.11 4.75
C LYS A 114 7.11 -8.71 4.15
N HIS A 115 7.70 -8.47 2.99
CA HIS A 115 7.49 -7.23 2.24
C HIS A 115 6.05 -7.11 1.74
N ILE A 116 5.46 -8.18 1.19
CA ILE A 116 4.04 -8.22 0.79
C ILE A 116 3.12 -7.98 1.98
N GLU A 117 3.36 -8.71 3.08
CA GLU A 117 2.56 -8.59 4.31
C GLU A 117 2.56 -7.14 4.82
N ILE A 118 3.74 -6.50 4.86
CA ILE A 118 3.88 -5.11 5.28
C ILE A 118 3.20 -4.16 4.30
N LEU A 119 3.36 -4.37 2.99
CA LEU A 119 2.72 -3.54 1.96
C LEU A 119 1.20 -3.59 2.10
N MET A 120 0.62 -4.78 2.17
CA MET A 120 -0.83 -4.97 2.30
C MET A 120 -1.35 -4.43 3.62
N GLY A 121 -0.70 -4.75 4.74
CA GLY A 121 -1.12 -4.26 6.06
C GLY A 121 -1.03 -2.75 6.19
N LYS A 122 0.02 -2.14 5.61
CA LYS A 122 0.16 -0.67 5.56
C LYS A 122 -0.92 -0.05 4.67
N ALA A 123 -1.17 -0.62 3.48
CA ALA A 123 -2.17 -0.10 2.56
C ALA A 123 -3.59 -0.18 3.15
N ASP A 124 -3.97 -1.33 3.71
CA ASP A 124 -5.28 -1.53 4.36
C ASP A 124 -5.48 -0.55 5.54
N LYS A 125 -4.45 -0.38 6.38
CA LYS A 125 -4.49 0.59 7.48
C LYS A 125 -4.67 2.02 6.96
N THR A 126 -3.89 2.43 5.97
CA THR A 126 -3.98 3.78 5.39
C THR A 126 -5.36 4.03 4.77
N VAL A 127 -5.90 3.10 3.99
CA VAL A 127 -7.24 3.23 3.41
C VAL A 127 -8.31 3.31 4.49
N LYS A 128 -8.22 2.49 5.55
CA LYS A 128 -9.15 2.54 6.68
C LYS A 128 -9.08 3.87 7.43
N GLU A 129 -7.89 4.45 7.60
CA GLU A 129 -7.73 5.77 8.22
C GLU A 129 -8.29 6.89 7.33
N GLU A 130 -8.00 6.87 6.03
CA GLU A 130 -8.53 7.85 5.06
C GLU A 130 -10.06 7.82 4.97
N MET A 131 -10.66 6.63 5.01
CA MET A 131 -12.10 6.43 4.86
C MET A 131 -12.86 6.51 6.19
N GLY A 132 -12.26 6.02 7.27
CA GLY A 132 -12.81 6.07 8.63
C GLY A 132 -12.77 7.47 9.25
N GLY A 133 -11.91 8.36 8.75
CA GLY A 133 -11.78 9.75 9.19
C GLY A 133 -12.96 10.67 8.86
N LYS A 134 -14.05 10.16 8.27
CA LYS A 134 -15.27 10.93 7.94
C LYS A 134 -16.50 10.59 8.79
N MET A 135 -16.35 9.98 9.96
CA MET A 135 -17.43 10.03 10.95
C MET A 135 -17.39 11.39 11.66
N ILE A 136 -18.18 12.34 11.16
CA ILE A 136 -18.59 13.49 11.98
C ILE A 136 -19.11 12.90 13.29
N PRO A 137 -18.54 13.24 14.45
CA PRO A 137 -18.99 12.63 15.70
C PRO A 137 -20.47 12.96 15.88
N MET A 138 -21.26 11.94 16.26
CA MET A 138 -22.71 12.05 16.37
C MET A 138 -23.13 13.24 17.26
N SER A 139 -22.28 13.63 18.22
CA SER A 139 -22.42 14.84 19.04
C SER A 139 -22.49 16.13 18.21
N THR A 140 -21.67 16.29 17.16
CA THR A 140 -21.70 17.47 16.28
C THR A 140 -22.98 17.52 15.45
N VAL A 141 -23.48 16.37 15.00
CA VAL A 141 -24.77 16.28 14.29
C VAL A 141 -25.93 16.67 15.22
N ILE A 142 -25.92 16.17 16.45
CA ILE A 142 -26.93 16.49 17.47
C ILE A 142 -26.90 17.99 17.83
N ILE A 143 -25.72 18.59 18.00
CA ILE A 143 -25.58 20.03 18.30
C ILE A 143 -26.13 20.89 17.16
N LEU A 144 -25.84 20.52 15.90
CA LEU A 144 -26.37 21.22 14.72
C LEU A 144 -27.90 21.15 14.66
N ILE A 145 -28.49 19.98 14.88
CA ILE A 145 -29.95 19.80 14.92
C ILE A 145 -30.56 20.68 16.03
N PHE A 146 -29.93 20.71 17.21
CA PHE A 146 -30.42 21.49 18.34
C PHE A 146 -30.37 23.00 18.07
N LEU A 147 -29.28 23.50 17.47
CA LEU A 147 -29.14 24.91 17.10
C LEU A 147 -30.19 25.33 16.07
N VAL A 148 -30.46 24.49 15.07
CA VAL A 148 -31.51 24.74 14.08
C VAL A 148 -32.89 24.76 14.75
N ALA A 149 -33.18 23.80 15.64
CA ALA A 149 -34.44 23.75 16.37
C ALA A 149 -34.65 25.01 17.25
N CYS A 150 -33.63 25.46 17.97
CA CYS A 150 -33.69 26.68 18.78
C CYS A 150 -33.93 27.93 17.91
N ALA A 151 -33.29 28.02 16.75
CA ALA A 151 -33.50 29.14 15.82
C ALA A 151 -34.93 29.18 15.27
N VAL A 152 -35.49 28.02 14.91
CA VAL A 152 -36.88 27.91 14.43
C VAL A 152 -37.87 28.25 15.53
N ILE A 153 -37.68 27.74 16.75
CA ILE A 153 -38.56 28.06 17.89
C ILE A 153 -38.47 29.54 18.25
N GLY A 154 -37.27 30.11 18.29
CA GLY A 154 -37.07 31.55 18.55
C GLY A 154 -37.74 32.42 17.49
N TYR A 155 -37.63 32.05 16.21
CA TYR A 155 -38.32 32.74 15.12
C TYR A 155 -39.85 32.69 15.28
N LEU A 156 -40.41 31.51 15.56
CA LEU A 156 -41.85 31.34 15.77
C LEU A 156 -42.37 32.12 16.98
N TYR A 157 -41.57 32.23 18.03
CA TYR A 157 -41.91 33.01 19.22
C TYR A 157 -41.93 34.51 18.93
N LEU A 158 -40.91 35.01 18.22
CA LEU A 158 -40.83 36.40 17.78
C LEU A 158 -41.98 36.80 16.85
N THR A 159 -42.41 35.91 15.94
CA THR A 159 -43.55 36.20 15.06
C THR A 159 -44.89 36.19 15.80
N ASN A 160 -45.04 35.39 16.86
CA ASN A 160 -46.30 35.32 17.63
C ASN A 160 -46.47 36.47 18.63
N THR A 161 -45.39 37.10 19.10
CA THR A 161 -45.45 38.25 20.02
C THR A 161 -45.62 39.61 19.34
N ASN A 162 -45.49 39.66 18.00
CA ASN A 162 -45.66 40.89 17.21
C ASN A 162 -47.09 41.03 16.64
N PHE A 163 -48.09 40.37 17.25
CA PHE A 163 -49.52 40.47 16.93
C PHE A 163 -50.30 41.06 18.09
#